data_AF-A0A392SSY5-F1
#
_entry.id   AF-A0A392SSY5-F1
#
_cell.length_a   1.000
_cell.length_b   1.000
_cell.length_c   1.000
_cell.angle_alpha   90.00
_cell.angle_beta   90.00
_cell.angle_gamma   90.00
#
_symmetry.space_group_name_H-M   'P 1'
#
loop_
_entity.id
_entity.type
_entity.pdbx_description
1 polymer ?
#
loop_
_entity_poly.entity_id
_entity_poly.type
_entity_poly.pdbx_seq_one_letter_code
_entity_poly.pdbx_strand_id
1 'polypeptide(L)'
;MSPRASIFFFSFATIKTVDDHCGLWLPGNLFHMFFSNNSAYHDVHHQLYGNKYNFSQPFFVMWDKILGTYMPYSLEKRPSGGFESRPCK
;
A
#
# COMPACT_ATOMS: atom_id res chain seq x y z
N MET A 1 -3.56 -13.45 -23.76
CA MET A 1 -4.48 -13.84 -22.67
C MET A 1 -5.88 -13.95 -23.24
N SER A 2 -6.70 -14.88 -22.76
CA SER A 2 -8.12 -14.91 -23.16
C SER A 2 -8.87 -13.73 -22.56
N PRO A 3 -9.97 -13.24 -23.18
CA PRO A 3 -10.75 -12.14 -22.62
C PRO A 3 -11.17 -12.39 -21.17
N ARG A 4 -11.54 -13.63 -20.81
CA ARG A 4 -11.91 -14.02 -19.45
C ARG A 4 -10.76 -13.87 -18.45
N ALA A 5 -9.56 -14.33 -18.83
CA ALA A 5 -8.38 -14.16 -17.99
C ALA A 5 -8.03 -12.68 -17.81
N SER A 6 -8.07 -11.90 -18.91
CA SER A 6 -7.79 -10.46 -18.85
C SER A 6 -8.75 -9.72 -17.93
N ILE A 7 -10.04 -10.01 -18.00
CA ILE A 7 -11.06 -9.41 -17.11
C ILE A 7 -10.73 -9.72 -15.65
N PHE A 8 -10.41 -10.98 -15.32
CA PHE A 8 -10.07 -11.37 -13.96
C PHE A 8 -8.87 -10.58 -13.41
N PHE A 9 -7.74 -10.56 -14.13
CA PHE A 9 -6.53 -9.88 -13.66
C PHE A 9 -6.71 -8.36 -13.62
N PHE A 10 -7.42 -7.78 -14.59
CA PHE A 10 -7.73 -6.36 -14.59
C PHE A 10 -8.58 -6.00 -13.37
N SER A 11 -9.70 -6.67 -13.14
CA SER A 11 -10.57 -6.41 -11.99
C SER A 11 -9.83 -6.60 -10.66
N PHE A 12 -9.03 -7.66 -10.53
CA PHE A 12 -8.22 -7.90 -9.33
C PHE A 12 -7.21 -6.78 -9.08
N ALA A 13 -6.47 -6.37 -10.13
CA ALA A 13 -5.51 -5.27 -10.03
C ALA A 13 -6.21 -3.94 -9.70
N THR A 14 -7.35 -3.65 -10.32
CA THR A 14 -8.13 -2.44 -10.03
C THR A 14 -8.61 -2.40 -8.59
N ILE A 15 -9.17 -3.50 -8.06
CA ILE A 15 -9.61 -3.57 -6.67
C ILE A 15 -8.42 -3.33 -5.72
N LYS A 16 -7.27 -3.98 -5.98
CA LYS A 16 -6.07 -3.77 -5.17
C LYS A 16 -5.56 -2.34 -5.24
N THR A 17 -5.55 -1.72 -6.42
CA THR A 17 -5.17 -0.31 -6.56
C THR A 17 -6.11 0.59 -5.76
N VAL A 18 -7.43 0.35 -5.79
CA VAL A 18 -8.38 1.12 -4.95
C VAL A 18 -8.07 0.95 -3.47
N ASP A 19 -7.82 -0.29 -3.01
CA ASP A 19 -7.43 -0.59 -1.63
C ASP A 19 -6.21 0.23 -1.19
N ASP A 20 -5.17 0.29 -2.05
CA ASP A 20 -3.91 1.00 -1.76
C ASP A 20 -4.05 2.52 -1.73
N HIS A 21 -5.07 3.09 -2.36
CA HIS A 21 -5.22 4.55 -2.51
C HIS A 21 -6.42 5.13 -1.76
N CYS A 22 -7.31 4.29 -1.23
CA CYS A 22 -8.53 4.78 -0.58
C CYS A 22 -8.30 5.47 0.77
N GLY A 23 -7.09 5.34 1.34
CA GLY A 23 -6.75 5.88 2.67
C GLY A 23 -7.48 5.19 3.82
N LEU A 24 -8.17 4.08 3.56
CA LEU A 24 -8.90 3.32 4.58
C LEU A 24 -8.03 2.19 5.14
N TRP A 25 -8.14 2.01 6.46
CA TRP A 25 -7.54 0.88 7.18
C TRP A 25 -8.65 0.03 7.81
N LEU A 26 -9.25 -0.85 6.99
CA LEU A 26 -10.40 -1.65 7.40
C LEU A 26 -9.97 -2.90 8.20
N PRO A 27 -10.68 -3.26 9.29
CA PRO A 27 -10.40 -4.47 10.04
C PRO A 27 -10.65 -5.71 9.17
N GLY A 28 -9.72 -6.68 9.22
CA GLY A 28 -9.85 -7.93 8.48
C GLY A 28 -9.59 -7.83 6.97
N ASN A 29 -8.95 -6.75 6.50
CA ASN A 29 -8.62 -6.61 5.09
C ASN A 29 -7.69 -7.74 4.61
N LEU A 30 -8.20 -8.59 3.72
CA LEU A 30 -7.47 -9.74 3.20
C LEU A 30 -6.24 -9.33 2.38
N PHE A 31 -6.30 -8.20 1.68
CA PHE A 31 -5.16 -7.73 0.88
C PHE A 31 -3.96 -7.41 1.75
N HIS A 32 -4.17 -6.85 2.93
CA HIS A 32 -3.09 -6.52 3.86
C HIS A 32 -2.38 -7.76 4.42
N MET A 33 -3.02 -8.94 4.38
CA MET A 33 -2.38 -10.21 4.78
C MET A 33 -1.40 -10.72 3.73
N PHE A 34 -1.67 -10.46 2.45
CA PHE A 34 -0.86 -10.98 1.34
C PHE A 34 0.11 -9.93 0.76
N PHE A 35 -0.22 -8.65 0.91
CA PHE A 35 0.48 -7.55 0.25
C PHE A 35 0.81 -6.44 1.25
N SER A 36 2.10 -6.09 1.35
CA SER A 36 2.58 -5.06 2.28
C SER A 36 2.53 -3.64 1.70
N ASN A 37 2.32 -3.49 0.39
CA ASN A 37 2.13 -2.21 -0.27
C ASN A 37 0.65 -1.77 -0.17
N ASN A 38 0.22 -1.48 1.05
CA ASN A 38 -1.17 -1.12 1.36
C ASN A 38 -1.37 0.41 1.42
N SER A 39 -2.53 0.84 1.91
CA SER A 39 -2.87 2.25 2.08
C SER A 39 -1.90 3.03 2.99
N ALA A 40 -1.34 2.41 4.03
CA ALA A 40 -0.35 3.07 4.90
C ALA A 40 1.01 3.22 4.21
N TYR A 41 1.45 2.20 3.47
CA TYR A 41 2.65 2.25 2.65
C TYR A 41 2.61 3.40 1.62
N HIS A 42 1.44 3.55 0.98
CA HIS A 42 1.21 4.61 0.00
C HIS A 42 1.01 5.99 0.65
N ASP A 43 0.38 6.08 1.82
CA ASP A 43 0.29 7.33 2.59
C ASP A 43 1.70 7.84 2.93
N VAL A 44 2.62 6.97 3.38
CA VAL A 44 4.03 7.35 3.61
C VAL A 44 4.66 7.90 2.36
N HIS A 45 4.45 7.29 1.20
CA HIS A 45 4.95 7.81 -0.08
C HIS A 45 4.48 9.25 -0.33
N HIS A 46 3.22 9.56 -0.03
CA HIS A 46 2.65 10.90 -0.24
C HIS A 46 3.04 11.95 0.81
N GLN A 47 3.61 11.55 1.94
CA GLN A 47 4.12 12.50 2.93
C GLN A 47 5.30 13.31 2.34
N LEU A 48 5.47 14.56 2.80
CA LEU A 48 6.45 15.50 2.23
C LEU A 48 7.87 14.93 2.12
N TYR A 49 8.30 14.15 3.11
CA TYR A 49 9.62 13.51 3.15
C TYR A 49 9.64 12.12 2.48
N GLY A 50 8.47 11.54 2.19
CA GLY A 50 8.33 10.15 1.73
C GLY A 50 8.26 9.98 0.21
N ASN A 51 8.10 11.05 -0.57
CA ASN A 51 8.01 11.02 -2.05
C ASN A 51 9.20 10.36 -2.77
N LYS A 52 10.29 10.06 -2.06
CA LYS A 52 11.48 9.36 -2.58
C LYS A 52 11.54 7.86 -2.23
N TYR A 53 10.48 7.33 -1.64
CA TYR A 53 10.42 5.96 -1.13
C TYR A 53 9.08 5.32 -1.46
N ASN A 54 9.00 4.00 -1.29
CA ASN A 54 7.76 3.22 -1.36
C ASN A 54 7.04 3.33 -2.73
N PHE A 55 7.76 3.14 -3.83
CA PHE A 55 7.23 3.33 -5.19
C PHE A 55 6.39 2.16 -5.72
N SER A 56 6.56 0.96 -5.16
CA SER A 56 6.01 -0.27 -5.72
C SER A 56 4.49 -0.38 -5.53
N GLN A 57 3.79 -0.47 -6.65
CA GLN A 57 2.36 -0.81 -6.72
C GLN A 57 2.09 -1.74 -7.91
N PRO A 58 0.99 -2.53 -7.90
CA PRO A 58 -0.03 -2.65 -6.85
C PRO A 58 0.12 -3.90 -5.96
N PHE A 59 1.14 -4.76 -6.13
CA PHE A 59 1.19 -6.05 -5.39
C PHE A 59 2.37 -6.23 -4.41
N PHE A 60 3.61 -5.97 -4.81
CA PHE A 60 4.77 -6.36 -3.99
C PHE A 60 5.77 -5.22 -3.85
N VAL A 61 6.29 -5.05 -2.64
CA VAL A 61 7.34 -4.07 -2.30
C VAL A 61 8.75 -4.52 -2.72
N MET A 62 8.85 -5.57 -3.53
CA MET A 62 10.11 -6.27 -3.83
C MET A 62 11.15 -5.32 -4.44
N TRP A 63 10.73 -4.48 -5.39
CA TRP A 63 11.62 -3.55 -6.06
C TRP A 63 12.13 -2.47 -5.12
N ASP A 64 11.29 -1.93 -4.24
CA ASP A 64 11.75 -0.98 -3.22
C ASP A 64 12.77 -1.60 -2.25
N LYS A 65 12.61 -2.87 -1.92
CA LYS A 65 13.58 -3.58 -1.08
C LYS A 65 14.90 -3.83 -1.81
N ILE A 66 14.86 -4.23 -3.08
CA ILE A 66 16.06 -4.50 -3.88
C ILE A 66 16.83 -3.20 -4.16
N LEU A 67 16.12 -2.11 -4.45
CA LEU A 67 16.71 -0.83 -4.87
C LEU A 67 16.97 0.14 -3.72
N GLY A 68 16.67 -0.26 -2.47
CA GLY A 68 16.92 0.57 -1.29
C GLY A 68 15.97 1.77 -1.13
N THR A 69 14.80 1.73 -1.77
CA THR A 69 13.76 2.77 -1.68
C THR A 69 12.59 2.36 -0.79
N TYR A 70 12.70 1.25 -0.06
CA TYR A 70 11.71 0.86 0.94
C TYR A 70 11.87 1.69 2.23
N MET A 71 10.82 2.40 2.62
CA MET A 71 10.74 3.12 3.88
C MET A 71 9.82 2.36 4.86
N PRO A 72 10.37 1.82 5.96
CA PRO A 72 9.58 1.20 7.01
C PRO A 72 8.70 2.23 7.72
N TYR A 73 7.55 1.79 8.23
CA TYR A 73 6.60 2.65 8.93
C TYR A 73 5.88 1.92 10.07
N SER A 74 5.35 2.71 11.01
CA SER A 74 4.41 2.30 12.04
C SER A 74 3.03 2.90 11.78
N LEU A 75 1.99 2.24 12.28
CA LEU A 75 0.64 2.80 12.35
C LEU A 75 0.32 3.17 13.78
N GLU A 76 0.12 4.46 14.01
CA GLU A 76 -0.19 5.03 15.32
C GLU A 76 -1.66 5.40 15.40
N LYS A 77 -2.33 5.06 16.50
CA LYS A 77 -3.72 5.47 16.72
C LYS A 77 -3.77 6.96 17.05
N ARG A 78 -4.64 7.70 16.37
CA ARG A 78 -4.86 9.13 16.67
C ARG A 78 -5.83 9.29 17.83
N PRO A 79 -5.68 10.33 18.69
CA PRO A 79 -6.65 10.63 19.75
C PRO A 79 -8.07 10.87 19.23
N SER A 80 -8.21 11.43 18.03
CA SER A 80 -9.49 11.68 17.36
C SER A 80 -10.08 10.47 16.64
N GLY A 81 -9.46 9.29 16.77
CA GLY A 81 -9.83 8.08 16.03
C GLY A 81 -9.07 7.93 14.70
N GLY A 82 -9.04 6.68 14.20
CA GLY A 82 -8.27 6.30 13.02
C GLY A 82 -6.77 6.11 13.30
N PHE A 83 -6.00 5.98 12.21
CA PHE A 83 -4.56 5.72 12.25
C PHE A 83 -3.78 6.77 11.47
N GLU A 84 -2.54 7.02 11.89
CA GLU A 84 -1.52 7.81 11.19
C GLU A 84 -0.32 6.92 10.88
N SER A 85 0.13 6.93 9.62
CA SER A 85 1.38 6.29 9.20
C SER A 85 2.55 7.18 9.59
N ARG A 86 3.53 6.64 10.33
CA ARG A 86 4.80 7.34 10.58
C ARG A 86 5.97 6.50 10.07
N PRO A 87 6.93 7.08 9.33
CA PRO A 87 8.16 6.37 9.05
C PRO A 87 8.87 5.97 10.34
N CYS A 88 9.41 4.75 10.34
CA CYS A 88 10.36 4.36 11.37
C CYS A 88 11.68 5.10 11.12
N LYS A 89 12.23 5.74 12.17
CA LYS A 89 13.54 6.39 12.12
C LYS A 89 14.66 5.40 11.86
#